data_AF-A0AAP0MN36-F1
#
_entry.id   AF-A0AAP0MN36-F1
#
_cell.length_a   1.000
_cell.length_b   1.000
_cell.length_c   1.000
_cell.angle_alpha   90.00
_cell.angle_beta   90.00
_cell.angle_gamma   90.00
#
_symmetry.space_group_name_H-M   'P 1'
#
loop_
_entity.id
_entity.type
_entity.pdbx_description
1 polymer ?
#
loop_
_entity_poly.entity_id
_entity_poly.type
_entity_poly.pdbx_seq_one_letter_code
_entity_poly.pdbx_strand_id
1 'polypeptide(L)'
;MTWAQFKRALVTRFGTFEDGDAVGSITKLQQTGTVIEYQRQFERLTDRTRNLPESFFISCFLSGLREDIKIGVQMLKPASLLQTFELARFQEEYAVVSNRRIPPRPSISRPSPPLLNSSPTPKLGDIDDKDEQPEAFEEFP
;
A
#
# COMPACT_ATOMS: atom_id res chain seq x y z
N MET A 1 -17.17 -15.09 50.08
CA MET A 1 -16.61 -15.00 48.71
C MET A 1 -17.74 -15.06 47.71
N THR A 2 -17.77 -14.17 46.73
CA THR A 2 -18.73 -14.26 45.61
C THR A 2 -18.17 -15.14 44.49
N TRP A 3 -19.03 -15.70 43.64
CA TRP A 3 -18.63 -16.46 42.46
C TRP A 3 -17.61 -15.72 41.57
N ALA A 4 -17.77 -14.40 41.44
CA ALA A 4 -16.84 -13.55 40.71
C ALA A 4 -15.45 -13.43 41.37
N GLN A 5 -15.36 -13.51 42.69
CA GLN A 5 -14.08 -13.53 43.41
C GLN A 5 -13.41 -14.90 43.27
N PHE A 6 -14.17 -15.99 43.35
CA PHE A 6 -13.67 -17.34 43.16
C PHE A 6 -13.12 -17.54 41.73
N LYS A 7 -13.87 -17.13 40.70
CA LYS A 7 -13.40 -17.18 39.30
C LYS A 7 -12.11 -16.38 39.10
N ARG A 8 -12.02 -15.17 39.67
CA ARG A 8 -10.79 -14.36 39.60
C ARG A 8 -9.62 -15.06 40.25
N ALA A 9 -9.79 -15.61 41.46
CA ALA A 9 -8.73 -16.36 42.14
C ALA A 9 -8.27 -17.59 41.34
N LEU A 10 -9.19 -18.23 40.62
CA LEU A 10 -8.90 -19.39 39.78
C LEU A 10 -8.11 -19.00 38.52
N VAL A 11 -8.50 -17.92 37.83
CA VAL A 11 -7.74 -17.35 36.71
C VAL A 11 -6.38 -16.82 37.17
N THR A 12 -6.27 -16.22 38.35
CA THR A 12 -4.98 -15.76 38.88
C THR A 12 -4.03 -16.93 39.21
N ARG A 13 -4.58 -18.06 39.67
CA ARG A 13 -3.77 -19.21 40.10
C ARG A 13 -3.41 -20.18 38.97
N PHE A 14 -4.29 -20.30 37.97
CA PHE A 14 -4.19 -21.29 36.90
C PHE A 14 -4.29 -20.70 35.49
N GLY A 15 -4.61 -19.41 35.35
CA GLY A 15 -4.63 -18.74 34.06
C GLY A 15 -3.21 -18.59 33.53
N THR A 16 -3.01 -18.97 32.28
CA THR A 16 -1.74 -18.73 31.60
C THR A 16 -1.63 -17.24 31.29
N PHE A 17 -0.42 -16.67 31.30
CA PHE A 17 -0.21 -15.24 30.97
C PHE A 17 -0.74 -14.90 29.56
N GLU A 18 -0.87 -15.91 28.70
CA GLU A 18 -1.44 -15.85 27.35
C GLU A 18 -2.96 -15.58 27.33
N ASP A 19 -3.68 -15.83 28.43
CA ASP A 19 -5.13 -15.54 28.54
C ASP A 19 -5.42 -14.06 28.84
N GLY A 20 -4.42 -13.28 29.25
CA GLY A 20 -4.60 -11.92 29.74
C GLY A 20 -4.80 -10.85 28.67
N ASP A 21 -4.26 -11.06 27.46
CA ASP A 21 -4.21 -10.02 26.42
C ASP A 21 -4.73 -10.50 25.06
N ALA A 22 -5.84 -11.24 25.04
CA ALA A 22 -6.46 -11.66 23.78
C ALA A 22 -6.77 -10.48 22.83
N VAL A 23 -7.04 -9.29 23.39
CA VAL A 23 -7.22 -8.04 22.64
C VAL A 23 -5.89 -7.55 22.03
N GLY A 24 -4.80 -7.53 22.78
CA GLY A 24 -3.50 -7.19 22.20
C GLY A 24 -3.00 -8.23 21.21
N SER A 25 -3.29 -9.52 21.43
CA SER A 25 -2.99 -10.59 20.48
C SER A 25 -3.73 -10.42 19.16
N ILE A 26 -5.04 -10.09 19.18
CA ILE A 26 -5.81 -9.92 17.95
C ILE A 26 -5.40 -8.65 17.18
N THR A 27 -5.04 -7.57 17.89
CA THR A 27 -4.54 -6.34 17.24
C THR A 27 -3.15 -6.50 16.65
N LYS A 28 -2.30 -7.36 17.24
CA LYS A 28 -0.95 -7.66 16.74
C LYS A 28 -0.92 -8.80 15.72
N LEU A 29 -2.04 -9.48 15.47
CA LEU A 29 -2.08 -10.58 14.52
C LEU A 29 -1.79 -10.03 13.11
N GLN A 30 -0.86 -10.67 12.40
CA GLN A 30 -0.46 -10.31 11.04
C GLN A 30 -0.50 -11.56 10.17
N GLN A 31 -0.95 -11.38 8.93
CA GLN A 31 -0.97 -12.44 7.93
C GLN A 31 0.46 -12.73 7.45
N THR A 32 0.98 -13.90 7.81
CA THR A 32 2.28 -14.41 7.34
C THR A 32 2.14 -15.39 6.19
N GLY A 33 1.01 -16.10 6.11
CA GLY A 33 0.72 -17.13 5.11
C GLY A 33 -0.52 -16.81 4.28
N THR A 34 -1.33 -17.84 4.06
CA THR A 34 -2.60 -17.73 3.30
C THR A 34 -3.67 -16.97 4.10
N VAL A 35 -4.63 -16.37 3.40
CA VAL A 35 -5.77 -15.72 4.06
C VAL A 35 -6.57 -16.71 4.91
N ILE A 36 -6.70 -17.97 4.48
CA ILE A 36 -7.43 -19.01 5.22
C ILE A 36 -6.75 -19.33 6.55
N GLU A 37 -5.43 -19.42 6.57
CA GLU A 37 -4.68 -19.65 7.81
C GLU A 37 -4.80 -18.47 8.77
N TYR A 38 -4.66 -17.25 8.24
CA TYR A 38 -4.83 -16.03 9.01
C TYR A 38 -6.25 -15.91 9.59
N GLN A 39 -7.30 -16.17 8.80
CA GLN A 39 -8.68 -16.20 9.26
C GLN A 39 -8.86 -17.19 10.42
N ARG A 40 -8.33 -18.41 10.31
CA ARG A 40 -8.43 -19.42 11.38
C ARG A 40 -7.76 -18.95 12.67
N GLN A 41 -6.61 -18.28 12.59
CA GLN A 41 -5.93 -17.73 13.76
C GLN A 41 -6.74 -16.58 14.38
N PHE A 42 -7.31 -15.71 13.52
CA PHE A 42 -8.15 -14.61 13.94
C PHE A 42 -9.42 -15.09 14.66
N GLU A 43 -10.13 -16.07 14.10
CA GLU A 43 -11.35 -16.66 14.69
C GLU A 43 -11.12 -17.26 16.08
N ARG A 44 -9.95 -17.88 16.31
CA ARG A 44 -9.58 -18.41 17.64
C ARG A 44 -9.42 -17.31 18.69
N LEU A 45 -8.97 -16.12 18.28
CA LEU A 45 -8.81 -14.97 19.16
C LEU A 45 -10.15 -14.24 19.38
N THR A 46 -10.98 -14.09 18.33
CA THR A 46 -12.30 -13.44 18.46
C THR A 46 -13.25 -14.20 19.37
N ASP A 47 -13.19 -15.53 19.35
CA ASP A 47 -13.98 -16.38 20.25
C ASP A 47 -13.70 -16.11 21.73
N ARG A 48 -12.49 -15.63 22.05
CA ARG A 48 -12.08 -15.24 23.41
C ARG A 48 -12.42 -13.78 23.74
N THR A 49 -12.69 -12.94 22.74
CA THR A 49 -12.93 -11.49 22.89
C THR A 49 -14.33 -11.03 22.46
N ARG A 50 -15.35 -11.91 22.45
CA ARG A 50 -16.72 -11.67 21.95
C ARG A 50 -17.50 -10.45 22.52
N ASN A 51 -16.92 -9.70 23.45
CA ASN A 51 -17.52 -8.50 24.05
C ASN A 51 -17.24 -7.22 23.27
N LEU A 52 -16.49 -7.29 22.16
CA LEU A 52 -16.11 -6.14 21.33
C LEU A 52 -17.01 -6.01 20.09
N PRO A 53 -17.18 -4.78 19.56
CA PRO A 53 -18.03 -4.56 18.39
C PRO A 53 -17.43 -5.17 17.12
N GLU A 54 -18.27 -5.61 16.19
CA GLU A 54 -17.82 -6.19 14.91
C GLU A 54 -16.91 -5.24 14.12
N SER A 55 -17.19 -3.93 14.17
CA SER A 55 -16.36 -2.90 13.52
C SER A 55 -14.92 -2.89 14.02
N PHE A 56 -14.68 -3.22 15.30
CA PHE A 56 -13.34 -3.37 15.85
C PHE A 56 -12.62 -4.57 15.22
N PHE A 57 -13.31 -5.70 15.09
CA PHE A 57 -12.75 -6.89 14.47
C PHE A 57 -12.48 -6.70 12.99
N ILE A 58 -13.37 -6.03 12.25
CA ILE A 58 -13.12 -5.67 10.85
C ILE A 58 -11.84 -4.82 10.76
N SER A 59 -11.70 -3.81 11.62
CA SER A 59 -10.52 -2.94 11.64
C SER A 59 -9.23 -3.70 11.96
N CYS A 60 -9.27 -4.60 12.97
CA CYS A 60 -8.13 -5.45 13.31
C CYS A 60 -7.76 -6.39 12.17
N PHE A 61 -8.76 -7.07 11.58
CA PHE A 61 -8.55 -7.99 10.48
C PHE A 61 -7.88 -7.29 9.30
N LEU A 62 -8.43 -6.14 8.87
CA LEU A 62 -7.87 -5.31 7.81
C LEU A 62 -6.46 -4.81 8.12
N SER A 63 -6.18 -4.47 9.39
CA SER A 63 -4.84 -4.00 9.80
C SER A 63 -3.77 -5.09 9.74
N GLY A 64 -4.16 -6.35 9.89
CA GLY A 64 -3.26 -7.50 9.83
C GLY A 64 -3.16 -8.17 8.46
N LEU A 65 -3.94 -7.75 7.47
CA LEU A 65 -3.78 -8.24 6.10
C LEU A 65 -2.47 -7.76 5.48
N ARG A 66 -1.88 -8.58 4.61
CA ARG A 66 -0.71 -8.17 3.81
C ARG A 66 -1.09 -7.01 2.88
N GLU A 67 -0.14 -6.11 2.65
CA GLU A 67 -0.38 -4.87 1.90
C GLU A 67 -0.77 -5.13 0.42
N ASP A 68 -0.32 -6.24 -0.17
CA ASP A 68 -0.65 -6.65 -1.55
C ASP A 68 -2.15 -6.88 -1.76
N ILE A 69 -2.87 -7.25 -0.70
CA ILE A 69 -4.32 -7.50 -0.75
C ILE A 69 -5.13 -6.48 0.05
N LYS A 70 -4.57 -5.92 1.12
CA LYS A 70 -5.27 -5.02 2.05
C LYS A 70 -5.93 -3.83 1.37
N ILE A 71 -5.22 -3.16 0.45
CA ILE A 71 -5.73 -1.97 -0.24
C ILE A 71 -7.00 -2.32 -1.06
N GLY A 72 -6.97 -3.46 -1.76
CA GLY A 72 -8.11 -3.94 -2.55
C GLY A 72 -9.34 -4.21 -1.69
N VAL A 73 -9.15 -4.86 -0.54
CA VAL A 73 -10.25 -5.13 0.41
C VAL A 73 -10.79 -3.82 1.01
N GLN A 74 -9.92 -2.90 1.41
CA GLN A 74 -10.34 -1.60 1.99
C GLN A 74 -11.17 -0.75 1.01
N MET A 75 -10.79 -0.76 -0.28
CA MET A 75 -11.51 -0.02 -1.31
C MET A 75 -12.96 -0.49 -1.48
N LEU A 76 -13.21 -1.79 -1.25
CA LEU A 76 -14.54 -2.39 -1.34
C LEU A 76 -15.43 -2.14 -0.13
N LYS A 77 -14.89 -1.53 0.94
CA LYS A 77 -15.63 -1.11 2.15
C LYS A 77 -16.54 -2.22 2.72
N PRO A 78 -15.96 -3.32 3.23
CA PRO A 78 -16.76 -4.41 3.80
C PRO A 78 -17.62 -3.91 4.98
N ALA A 79 -18.87 -4.37 5.02
CA ALA A 79 -19.85 -4.04 6.04
C ALA A 79 -19.94 -5.10 7.17
N SER A 80 -19.31 -6.27 6.98
CA SER A 80 -19.29 -7.36 7.97
C SER A 80 -17.94 -8.09 7.97
N LEU A 81 -17.62 -8.75 9.08
CA LEU A 81 -16.49 -9.67 9.20
C LEU A 81 -16.50 -10.75 8.13
N LEU A 82 -17.67 -11.37 7.89
CA LEU A 82 -17.78 -12.44 6.89
C LEU A 82 -17.41 -11.92 5.50
N GLN A 83 -17.98 -10.78 5.11
CA GLN A 83 -17.65 -10.13 3.85
C GLN A 83 -16.16 -9.77 3.77
N THR A 84 -15.57 -9.33 4.87
CA THR A 84 -14.13 -9.02 4.94
C THR A 84 -13.29 -10.27 4.64
N PHE A 85 -13.67 -11.43 5.17
CA PHE A 85 -12.99 -12.71 4.90
C PHE A 85 -13.09 -13.12 3.43
N GLU A 86 -14.30 -13.04 2.86
CA GLU A 86 -14.55 -13.39 1.46
C GLU A 86 -13.77 -12.50 0.50
N LEU A 87 -13.79 -11.18 0.74
CA LEU A 87 -13.08 -10.21 -0.07
C LEU A 87 -11.55 -10.40 0.01
N ALA A 88 -11.02 -10.67 1.21
CA ALA A 88 -9.59 -10.95 1.37
C ALA A 88 -9.16 -12.20 0.61
N ARG A 89 -9.99 -13.26 0.64
CA ARG A 89 -9.72 -14.49 -0.11
C ARG A 89 -9.75 -14.25 -1.63
N PHE A 90 -10.74 -13.51 -2.12
CA PHE A 90 -10.82 -13.16 -3.54
C PHE A 90 -9.62 -12.34 -3.99
N GLN A 91 -9.20 -11.37 -3.17
CA GLN A 91 -8.05 -10.53 -3.47
C GLN A 91 -6.73 -11.32 -3.46
N GLU A 92 -6.57 -12.32 -2.58
CA GLU A 92 -5.41 -13.23 -2.60
C GLU A 92 -5.37 -14.06 -3.90
N GLU A 93 -6.51 -14.60 -4.34
CA GLU A 93 -6.60 -15.32 -5.61
C GLU A 93 -6.27 -14.43 -6.81
N TYR A 94 -6.79 -13.20 -6.83
CA TYR A 94 -6.49 -12.20 -7.85
C TYR A 94 -5.00 -11.81 -7.88
N ALA A 95 -4.37 -11.65 -6.71
CA ALA A 95 -2.94 -11.35 -6.59
C ALA A 95 -2.09 -12.48 -7.18
N VAL A 96 -2.45 -13.75 -6.94
CA VAL A 96 -1.75 -14.91 -7.52
C VAL A 96 -1.83 -14.92 -9.04
N VAL A 97 -3.00 -14.61 -9.61
CA VAL A 97 -3.19 -14.60 -11.07
C VAL A 97 -2.49 -13.41 -11.73
N SER A 98 -2.58 -12.22 -11.14
CA SER A 98 -1.97 -11.01 -11.69
C SER A 98 -0.44 -11.08 -11.69
N ASN A 99 0.16 -11.62 -10.63
CA ASN A 99 1.61 -11.76 -10.51
C ASN A 99 2.21 -12.77 -11.52
N ARG A 100 1.40 -13.66 -12.09
CA ARG A 100 1.84 -14.61 -13.14
C ARG A 100 1.95 -14.00 -14.54
N ARG A 101 1.45 -12.77 -14.76
CA ARG A 101 1.24 -12.22 -16.12
C ARG A 101 2.31 -11.24 -16.61
N ILE A 102 3.36 -10.95 -15.83
CA ILE A 102 4.42 -10.05 -16.28
C ILE A 102 5.72 -10.85 -16.44
N PRO A 103 5.98 -11.45 -17.62
CA PRO A 103 7.35 -11.82 -17.94
C PRO A 103 8.21 -10.55 -17.92
N PRO A 104 9.46 -10.61 -17.42
CA PRO A 104 10.37 -9.48 -17.52
C PRO A 104 10.43 -9.10 -19.00
N ARG A 105 9.94 -7.89 -19.32
CA ARG A 105 9.96 -7.37 -20.68
C ARG A 105 11.43 -7.40 -21.11
N PRO A 106 11.80 -8.08 -22.22
CA PRO A 106 13.19 -8.06 -22.66
C PRO A 106 13.58 -6.59 -22.82
N SER A 107 14.69 -6.21 -22.19
CA SER A 107 15.29 -4.89 -22.33
C SER A 107 15.61 -4.70 -23.80
N ILE A 108 14.71 -4.06 -24.54
CA ILE A 108 15.01 -3.59 -25.89
C ILE A 108 16.10 -2.53 -25.69
N SER A 109 17.33 -2.88 -26.02
CA SER A 109 18.44 -1.96 -26.18
C SER A 109 17.98 -0.88 -27.15
N ARG A 110 17.54 0.26 -26.61
CA ARG A 110 17.08 1.39 -27.41
C ARG A 110 18.31 1.87 -28.19
N PRO A 111 18.30 1.86 -29.53
CA PRO A 111 19.41 2.41 -30.27
C PRO A 111 19.56 3.89 -29.88
N SER A 112 20.77 4.28 -29.51
CA SER A 112 21.10 5.67 -29.19
C SER A 112 20.70 6.55 -30.38
N PRO A 113 20.05 7.71 -30.15
CA PRO A 113 19.78 8.64 -31.25
C PRO A 113 21.12 9.08 -31.86
N PRO A 114 21.20 9.28 -33.18
CA PRO A 114 22.41 9.77 -33.81
C PRO A 114 22.72 11.15 -33.24
N LEU A 115 23.97 11.35 -32.80
CA LEU A 115 24.48 12.66 -32.43
C LEU A 115 24.42 13.53 -33.69
N LEU A 116 23.62 14.61 -33.67
CA LEU A 116 23.69 15.62 -34.70
C LEU A 116 25.12 16.18 -34.70
N ASN A 117 25.88 15.83 -35.72
CA ASN A 117 27.19 16.37 -35.98
C ASN A 117 27.04 17.90 -36.12
N SER A 118 27.71 18.64 -35.25
CA SER A 118 27.80 20.10 -35.34
C SER A 118 28.52 20.46 -36.64
N SER A 119 27.79 21.08 -37.58
CA SER A 119 28.39 21.62 -38.80
C SER A 119 29.40 22.72 -38.45
N PRO A 120 30.51 22.82 -39.20
CA PRO A 120 31.54 23.83 -38.98
C PRO A 120 31.02 25.22 -39.35
N THR A 121 31.31 26.20 -38.51
CA THR A 121 31.05 27.62 -38.74
C THR A 121 31.74 28.11 -40.02
N PRO A 122 31.05 28.76 -40.96
CA PRO A 122 31.71 29.49 -42.03
C PRO A 122 32.21 30.83 -41.49
N LYS A 123 33.52 31.06 -41.62
CA LYS A 123 34.13 32.39 -41.49
C LYS A 123 33.94 33.15 -42.80
N LEU A 124 33.37 34.34 -42.72
CA LEU A 124 33.28 35.34 -43.78
C LEU A 124 33.41 36.68 -43.01
N GLY A 125 34.56 37.35 -42.98
CA GLY A 125 35.30 37.90 -44.11
C GLY A 125 35.06 39.41 -44.06
N ASP A 126 36.05 40.16 -43.58
CA ASP A 126 36.09 41.62 -43.42
C ASP A 126 35.61 42.37 -44.67
N ILE A 127 34.66 43.30 -44.49
CA ILE A 127 34.48 44.47 -45.35
C ILE A 127 34.19 45.67 -44.44
N ASP A 128 35.17 46.55 -44.44
CA ASP A 128 35.33 47.82 -43.73
C ASP A 128 34.37 48.90 -44.24
N ASP A 129 34.02 49.82 -43.33
CA ASP A 129 33.73 51.25 -43.55
C ASP A 129 32.60 51.67 -44.53
N LYS A 130 31.54 52.26 -43.95
CA LYS A 130 31.38 53.72 -43.81
C LYS A 130 29.96 54.26 -44.11
N ASP A 131 29.68 55.36 -43.40
CA ASP A 131 28.66 56.39 -43.58
C ASP A 131 27.32 56.18 -42.82
N GLU A 132 27.07 56.86 -41.67
CA GLU A 132 26.70 58.30 -41.51
C GLU A 132 25.20 58.46 -41.86
N GLN A 133 24.22 58.86 -41.04
CA GLN A 133 24.07 59.63 -39.78
C GLN A 133 22.70 59.27 -39.11
N PRO A 134 22.46 59.70 -37.86
CA PRO A 134 21.22 59.49 -37.10
C PRO A 134 20.21 60.64 -37.30
N GLU A 135 18.91 60.34 -37.37
CA GLU A 135 17.84 61.34 -37.26
C GLU A 135 16.75 60.84 -36.30
N ALA A 136 16.52 61.63 -35.26
CA ALA A 136 15.40 61.54 -34.33
C ALA A 136 14.21 62.33 -34.89
N PHE A 137 12.98 61.91 -34.58
CA PHE A 137 11.80 62.70 -34.16
C PHE A 137 10.55 61.81 -34.27
N GLU A 138 9.72 61.73 -33.21
CA GLU A 138 8.34 62.28 -33.13
C GLU A 138 7.40 61.79 -34.26
N GLU A 139 6.16 61.36 -34.07
CA GLU A 139 5.13 61.69 -33.08
C GLU A 139 4.02 60.62 -33.19
N PHE A 140 3.22 60.49 -32.14
CA PHE A 140 1.98 59.71 -32.14
C PHE A 140 0.95 60.27 -33.13
N PRO A 141 -0.06 59.46 -33.46
CA PRO A 141 -1.40 59.84 -33.03
C PRO A 141 -2.05 58.87 -32.04
#